data_AF-A0A564VDD0-F1
#
_entry.id   AF-A0A564VDD0-F1
#
_cell.length_a   1.000
_cell.length_b   1.000
_cell.length_c   1.000
_cell.angle_alpha   90.00
_cell.angle_beta   90.00
_cell.angle_gamma   90.00
#
_symmetry.space_group_name_H-M   'P 1'
#
loop_
_entity.id
_entity.type
_entity.pdbx_description
1 polymer ?
#
loop_
_entity_poly.entity_id
_entity_poly.type
_entity_poly.pdbx_seq_one_letter_code
_entity_poly.pdbx_strand_id
1 'polypeptide(L)'
;MLNQEAKTLEHMPTTDMEVHEGDIFVSSWGYSMTLVDFYQVTKVSKTGKSVSVRKLASKVVSGNIDSPQGGYVTPIKDRFEGEELRNKRLKADYGANPRPMFKVNDCASARLADGINPNGYYMSTWD
;
A
#
# COMPACT_ATOMS: atom_id res chain seq x y z
N MET A 1 16.59 -19.72 -43.04
CA MET A 1 15.32 -19.27 -42.44
C MET A 1 15.33 -19.70 -40.98
N LEU A 2 15.59 -18.76 -40.06
CA LEU A 2 15.61 -19.03 -38.61
C LEU A 2 14.26 -18.60 -38.05
N ASN A 3 13.43 -19.59 -37.72
CA ASN A 3 12.14 -19.37 -37.09
C ASN A 3 12.41 -19.00 -35.62
N GLN A 4 12.20 -17.73 -35.27
CA GLN A 4 12.19 -17.31 -33.88
C GLN A 4 10.77 -17.50 -33.37
N GLU A 5 10.55 -18.60 -32.64
CA GLU A 5 9.30 -18.81 -31.93
C GLU A 5 9.20 -17.79 -30.80
N ALA A 6 8.23 -16.89 -30.90
CA ALA A 6 7.89 -15.97 -29.83
C ALA A 6 7.38 -16.78 -28.64
N LYS A 7 8.21 -16.85 -27.59
CA LYS A 7 7.87 -17.45 -26.31
C LYS A 7 6.71 -16.65 -25.70
N THR A 8 5.49 -17.17 -25.83
CA THR A 8 4.31 -16.68 -25.12
C THR A 8 4.63 -16.70 -23.62
N LEU A 9 4.66 -15.52 -22.99
CA LEU A 9 4.73 -15.39 -21.54
C LEU A 9 3.43 -15.91 -20.97
N GLU A 10 3.41 -17.17 -20.55
CA GLU A 10 2.31 -17.69 -19.75
C GLU A 10 2.20 -16.86 -18.48
N HIS A 11 0.99 -16.34 -18.23
CA HIS A 11 0.65 -15.68 -16.98
C HIS A 11 0.66 -16.75 -15.89
N MET A 12 1.82 -16.96 -15.27
CA MET A 12 1.92 -17.78 -14.07
C MET A 12 0.92 -17.20 -13.05
N PRO A 13 0.06 -18.02 -12.44
CA PRO A 13 -0.82 -17.54 -11.38
C PRO A 13 0.09 -16.93 -10.32
N THR A 14 -0.09 -15.63 -10.10
CA THR A 14 0.54 -14.89 -9.00
C THR A 14 0.43 -15.77 -7.76
N THR A 15 1.56 -16.14 -7.16
CA THR A 15 1.62 -16.80 -5.85
C THR A 15 0.52 -16.22 -4.99
N ASP A 16 -0.36 -17.07 -4.44
CA ASP A 16 -1.52 -16.68 -3.63
C ASP A 16 -1.10 -15.70 -2.53
N MET A 17 -1.08 -14.40 -2.85
CA MET A 17 -0.74 -13.35 -1.91
C MET A 17 -2.00 -13.08 -1.11
N GLU A 18 -2.21 -13.96 -0.14
CA GLU A 18 -3.34 -13.95 0.76
C GLU A 18 -3.23 -12.75 1.69
N VAL A 19 -4.26 -11.91 1.64
CA VAL A 19 -4.40 -10.73 2.50
C VAL A 19 -5.26 -11.12 3.69
N HIS A 20 -4.82 -10.76 4.89
CA HIS A 20 -5.48 -11.10 6.15
C HIS A 20 -5.97 -9.86 6.89
N GLU A 21 -6.88 -10.05 7.83
CA GLU A 21 -7.25 -8.99 8.77
C GLU A 21 -6.04 -8.59 9.62
N GLY A 22 -5.84 -7.29 9.80
CA GLY A 22 -4.67 -6.74 10.48
C GLY A 22 -3.48 -6.41 9.58
N ASP A 23 -3.47 -6.89 8.32
CA ASP A 23 -2.46 -6.49 7.34
C ASP A 23 -2.53 -4.99 7.06
N ILE A 24 -1.37 -4.39 6.75
CA ILE A 24 -1.26 -2.95 6.50
C ILE A 24 -0.87 -2.70 5.05
N PHE A 25 -1.66 -1.85 4.40
CA PHE A 25 -1.35 -1.26 3.10
C PHE A 25 -0.78 0.15 3.29
N VAL A 26 0.18 0.52 2.46
CA VAL A 26 0.83 1.83 2.46
C VAL A 26 0.57 2.54 1.14
N SER A 27 0.14 3.80 1.22
CA SER A 27 -0.04 4.68 0.07
C SER A 27 0.89 5.88 0.22
N SER A 28 1.91 5.95 -0.64
CA SER A 28 2.73 7.16 -0.79
C SER A 28 2.20 7.95 -1.98
N TRP A 29 1.90 9.23 -1.78
CA TRP A 29 1.32 10.10 -2.79
C TRP A 29 1.70 11.55 -2.55
N GLY A 30 1.40 12.42 -3.52
CA GLY A 30 1.69 13.84 -3.42
C GLY A 30 2.25 14.35 -4.74
N TYR A 31 2.18 15.67 -4.92
CA TYR A 31 2.72 16.35 -6.10
C TYR A 31 4.01 17.06 -5.71
N SER A 32 3.90 18.17 -4.97
CA SER A 32 5.06 18.85 -4.37
C SER A 32 5.48 18.24 -3.04
N MET A 33 4.52 17.73 -2.27
CA MET A 33 4.74 17.07 -0.99
C MET A 33 4.92 15.55 -1.16
N THR A 34 5.45 14.89 -0.13
CA THR A 34 5.41 13.41 -0.02
C THR A 34 4.57 13.03 1.18
N LEU A 35 3.35 12.58 0.94
CA LEU A 35 2.40 12.14 1.95
C LEU A 35 2.34 10.62 2.02
N VAL A 36 2.22 10.09 3.22
CA VAL A 36 2.12 8.64 3.46
C VAL A 36 0.89 8.36 4.30
N ASP A 37 -0.01 7.55 3.74
CA ASP A 37 -1.18 7.03 4.44
C ASP A 37 -1.05 5.52 4.66
N PHE A 38 -1.49 5.08 5.83
CA PHE A 38 -1.52 3.67 6.22
C PHE A 38 -2.95 3.19 6.36
N TYR A 39 -3.24 1.99 5.88
CA TYR A 39 -4.58 1.39 5.95
C TYR A 39 -4.47 -0.02 6.48
N GLN A 40 -5.15 -0.32 7.58
CA GLN A 40 -5.22 -1.67 8.12
C GLN A 40 -6.48 -2.37 7.63
N VAL A 41 -6.33 -3.63 7.22
CA VAL A 41 -7.44 -4.49 6.82
C VAL A 41 -8.30 -4.80 8.04
N THR A 42 -9.57 -4.42 7.96
CA THR A 42 -10.58 -4.70 8.99
C THR A 42 -11.42 -5.92 8.64
N LYS A 43 -11.50 -6.26 7.34
CA LYS A 43 -12.24 -7.43 6.86
C LYS A 43 -11.74 -7.88 5.48
N VAL A 44 -11.70 -9.18 5.26
CA VAL A 44 -11.48 -9.79 3.94
C VAL A 44 -12.80 -10.37 3.42
N SER A 45 -13.08 -10.23 2.13
CA SER A 45 -14.27 -10.85 1.52
C SER A 45 -14.16 -12.37 1.56
N LYS A 46 -15.30 -13.08 1.55
CA LYS A 46 -15.32 -14.56 1.50
C LYS A 46 -14.52 -15.16 0.34
N THR A 47 -14.32 -14.38 -0.73
CA THR A 47 -13.59 -14.79 -1.93
C THR A 47 -12.13 -14.35 -1.94
N GLY A 48 -11.66 -13.60 -0.93
CA GLY A 48 -10.32 -13.02 -0.88
C GLY A 48 -10.05 -11.88 -1.88
N LYS A 49 -11.01 -11.54 -2.74
CA LYS A 49 -10.78 -10.59 -3.86
C LYS A 49 -10.96 -9.12 -3.48
N SER A 50 -11.57 -8.84 -2.33
CA SER A 50 -11.79 -7.48 -1.85
C SER A 50 -11.58 -7.39 -0.34
N VAL A 51 -11.25 -6.20 0.12
CA VAL A 51 -11.04 -5.88 1.54
C VAL A 51 -11.86 -4.68 1.97
N SER A 52 -12.24 -4.65 3.25
CA SER A 52 -12.50 -3.40 3.95
C SER A 52 -11.24 -3.00 4.69
N VAL A 53 -10.91 -1.71 4.64
CA VAL A 53 -9.73 -1.17 5.31
C VAL A 53 -10.09 0.12 6.02
N ARG A 54 -9.31 0.48 7.05
CA ARG A 54 -9.46 1.76 7.73
C ARG A 54 -8.12 2.44 7.89
N LYS A 55 -8.10 3.75 7.68
CA LYS A 55 -6.88 4.55 7.81
C LYS A 55 -6.35 4.47 9.25
N LEU A 56 -5.04 4.39 9.40
CA LEU A 56 -4.37 4.43 10.70
C LEU A 56 -3.74 5.80 10.92
N ALA A 57 -3.71 6.22 12.18
CA ALA A 57 -2.82 7.25 12.65
C ALA A 57 -1.36 6.84 12.44
N SER A 58 -0.50 7.82 12.18
CA SER A 58 0.96 7.62 12.13
C SER A 58 1.66 8.37 13.26
N LYS A 59 2.89 7.98 13.54
CA LYS A 59 3.82 8.74 14.40
C LYS A 59 5.12 8.99 13.66
N VAL A 60 5.72 10.14 13.92
CA VAL A 60 7.08 10.46 13.47
C VAL A 60 8.07 9.62 14.29
N VAL A 61 8.97 8.93 13.60
CA VAL A 61 10.03 8.11 14.20
C VAL A 61 11.41 8.76 14.07
N SER A 62 11.58 9.66 13.11
CA SER A 62 12.78 10.48 12.95
C SER A 62 12.50 11.72 12.08
N GLY A 63 13.33 12.75 12.23
CA GLY A 63 13.20 14.00 11.47
C GLY A 63 11.97 14.84 11.88
N ASN A 64 11.56 15.74 10.99
CA ASN A 64 10.39 16.61 11.16
C ASN A 64 9.65 16.73 9.84
N ILE A 65 8.45 16.16 9.76
CA ILE A 65 7.66 16.12 8.52
C ILE A 65 7.30 17.52 8.00
N ASP A 66 7.20 18.51 8.88
CA ASP A 66 6.85 19.91 8.55
C ASP A 66 8.09 20.77 8.22
N SER A 67 9.25 20.14 8.04
CA SER A 67 10.49 20.81 7.62
C SER A 67 10.85 20.50 6.16
N PRO A 68 11.66 21.34 5.48
CA PRO A 68 12.11 21.05 4.11
C PRO A 68 12.88 19.74 3.96
N GLN A 69 13.46 19.21 5.05
CA GLN A 69 14.17 17.93 5.06
C GLN A 69 13.24 16.73 5.22
N GLY A 70 11.98 16.96 5.60
CA GLY A 70 11.00 15.92 5.91
C GLY A 70 11.34 15.11 7.15
N GLY A 71 10.58 14.03 7.33
CA GLY A 71 10.76 13.07 8.41
C GLY A 71 10.33 11.67 7.97
N TYR A 72 10.38 10.73 8.90
CA TYR A 72 9.94 9.36 8.68
C TYR A 72 8.79 9.03 9.62
N VAL A 73 7.77 8.36 9.10
CA VAL A 73 6.58 7.98 9.85
C VAL A 73 6.35 6.47 9.83
N THR A 74 5.75 5.95 10.89
CA THR A 74 5.29 4.56 10.99
C THR A 74 3.81 4.53 11.39
N PRO A 75 3.02 3.54 10.94
CA PRO A 75 1.65 3.37 11.44
C PRO A 75 1.66 3.06 12.94
N ILE A 76 0.61 3.50 13.62
CA ILE A 76 0.25 3.02 14.96
C ILE A 76 -0.86 1.98 14.75
N LYS A 77 -0.52 0.71 14.91
CA LYS A 77 -1.45 -0.41 14.74
C LYS A 77 -2.72 -0.20 15.58
N ASP A 78 -3.88 -0.54 15.01
CA ASP A 78 -5.22 -0.43 15.63
C ASP A 78 -5.68 0.99 16.03
N ARG A 79 -4.86 2.03 15.80
CA ARG A 79 -5.24 3.44 16.04
C ARG A 79 -5.91 4.01 14.78
N PHE A 80 -7.18 3.67 14.60
CA PHE A 80 -7.95 4.05 13.42
C PHE A 80 -8.32 5.54 13.37
N GLU A 81 -8.30 6.10 12.17
CA GLU A 81 -8.72 7.47 11.86
C GLU A 81 -9.73 7.47 10.71
N GLY A 82 -10.66 8.42 10.75
CA GLY A 82 -11.67 8.60 9.70
C GLY A 82 -12.59 7.40 9.51
N GLU A 83 -13.20 7.35 8.32
CA GLU A 83 -14.19 6.33 7.94
C GLU A 83 -13.54 5.07 7.34
N GLU A 84 -14.29 3.98 7.35
CA GLU A 84 -13.89 2.72 6.74
C GLU A 84 -14.10 2.74 5.22
N LEU A 85 -13.07 2.35 4.48
CA LEU A 85 -13.15 2.14 3.04
C LEU A 85 -13.56 0.68 2.77
N ARG A 86 -14.82 0.48 2.39
CA ARG A 86 -15.39 -0.86 2.18
C ARG A 86 -15.20 -1.38 0.76
N ASN A 87 -15.16 -2.71 0.62
CA ASN A 87 -15.21 -3.43 -0.66
C ASN A 87 -14.14 -3.00 -1.69
N LYS A 88 -12.95 -2.60 -1.22
CA LYS A 88 -11.84 -2.22 -2.09
C LYS A 88 -11.31 -3.46 -2.80
N ARG A 89 -11.40 -3.46 -4.13
CA ARG A 89 -10.94 -4.58 -4.97
C ARG A 89 -9.42 -4.66 -4.93
N LEU A 90 -8.91 -5.84 -4.60
CA LEU A 90 -7.49 -6.15 -4.69
C LEU A 90 -7.10 -6.42 -6.14
N LYS A 91 -5.93 -5.92 -6.51
CA LYS A 91 -5.24 -6.15 -7.78
C LYS A 91 -3.77 -6.42 -7.50
N ALA A 92 -3.09 -7.11 -8.40
CA ALA A 92 -1.63 -7.09 -8.43
C ALA A 92 -1.16 -5.69 -8.84
N ASP A 93 -0.13 -5.18 -8.18
CA ASP A 93 0.60 -4.03 -8.70
C ASP A 93 1.44 -4.40 -9.95
N TYR A 94 2.10 -3.40 -10.55
CA TYR A 94 2.87 -3.56 -11.79
C TYR A 94 4.34 -3.92 -11.56
N GLY A 95 4.73 -4.32 -10.34
CA GLY A 95 6.11 -4.65 -9.99
C GLY A 95 6.56 -6.01 -10.53
N ALA A 96 7.89 -6.21 -10.59
CA ALA A 96 8.48 -7.51 -10.93
C ALA A 96 8.09 -8.62 -9.93
N ASN A 97 7.89 -8.25 -8.66
CA ASN A 97 7.29 -9.07 -7.62
C ASN A 97 5.99 -8.40 -7.18
N PRO A 98 4.87 -8.68 -7.85
CA PRO A 98 3.68 -7.87 -7.70
C PRO A 98 3.05 -8.05 -6.32
N ARG A 99 2.75 -6.95 -5.64
CA ARG A 99 2.08 -6.97 -4.32
C ARG A 99 0.59 -6.71 -4.45
N PRO A 100 -0.27 -7.20 -3.53
CA PRO A 100 -1.65 -6.80 -3.47
C PRO A 100 -1.74 -5.29 -3.32
N MET A 101 -2.64 -4.70 -4.10
CA MET A 101 -2.85 -3.26 -4.16
C MET A 101 -4.33 -2.98 -4.32
N PHE A 102 -4.80 -1.88 -3.73
CA PHE A 102 -6.10 -1.33 -4.05
C PHE A 102 -5.99 0.17 -4.36
N LYS A 103 -6.94 0.68 -5.15
CA LYS A 103 -7.07 2.12 -5.40
C LYS A 103 -7.73 2.79 -4.20
N VAL A 104 -7.07 3.73 -3.55
CA VAL A 104 -7.69 4.52 -2.48
C VAL A 104 -8.77 5.40 -3.09
N ASN A 105 -8.39 6.18 -4.10
CA ASN A 105 -9.22 7.01 -4.97
C ASN A 105 -8.60 7.01 -6.39
N ASP A 106 -9.00 7.95 -7.26
CA ASP A 106 -8.49 8.02 -8.64
C ASP A 106 -7.00 8.41 -8.72
N CYS A 107 -6.50 9.15 -7.72
CA CYS A 107 -5.15 9.70 -7.69
C CYS A 107 -4.16 8.88 -6.84
N ALA A 108 -4.64 7.96 -6.00
CA ALA A 108 -3.82 7.22 -5.04
C ALA A 108 -4.11 5.72 -5.00
N SER A 109 -3.08 4.93 -4.76
CA SER A 109 -3.17 3.48 -4.57
C SER A 109 -2.31 3.05 -3.40
N ALA A 110 -2.85 2.14 -2.57
CA ALA A 110 -2.13 1.56 -1.45
C ALA A 110 -1.68 0.14 -1.79
N ARG A 111 -0.45 -0.21 -1.42
CA ARG A 111 0.16 -1.54 -1.66
C ARG A 111 0.41 -2.22 -0.32
N LEU A 112 0.25 -3.54 -0.28
CA LEU A 112 0.51 -4.34 0.91
C LEU A 112 1.97 -4.15 1.36
N ALA A 113 2.16 -3.89 2.65
CA ALA A 113 3.48 -3.79 3.24
C ALA A 113 4.07 -5.19 3.43
N ASP A 114 5.31 -5.37 3.00
CA ASP A 114 6.11 -6.58 3.27
C ASP A 114 6.79 -6.42 4.64
N GLY A 115 5.95 -6.36 5.68
CA GLY A 115 6.31 -5.85 7.00
C GLY A 115 6.39 -4.31 7.06
N ILE A 116 6.21 -3.78 8.27
CA ILE A 116 6.39 -2.34 8.52
C ILE A 116 7.88 -2.05 8.65
N ASN A 117 8.37 -1.12 7.83
CA ASN A 117 9.76 -0.67 7.92
C ASN A 117 10.01 -0.06 9.32
N PRO A 118 10.93 -0.60 10.14
CA PRO A 118 11.21 -0.06 11.47
C PRO A 118 11.79 1.35 11.41
N ASN A 119 12.44 1.72 10.31
CA ASN A 119 12.95 3.06 10.08
C ASN A 119 11.87 4.04 9.55
N GLY A 120 10.65 3.54 9.34
CA GLY A 120 9.53 4.32 8.83
C GLY A 120 9.55 4.56 7.32
N TYR A 121 8.61 5.37 6.89
CA TYR A 121 8.39 5.78 5.50
C TYR A 121 8.62 7.29 5.42
N TYR A 122 9.38 7.73 4.43
CA TYR A 122 9.67 9.15 4.25
C TYR A 122 8.38 9.93 3.96
N MET A 123 8.20 11.04 4.67
CA MET A 123 7.06 11.95 4.55
C MET A 123 7.54 13.39 4.71
N SER A 124 7.09 14.27 3.82
CA SER A 124 7.31 15.71 3.87
C SER A 124 6.00 16.42 3.56
N THR A 125 5.52 17.23 4.51
CA THR A 125 4.35 18.10 4.37
C THR A 125 4.73 19.51 3.92
N TRP A 126 6.03 19.78 3.79
CA TRP A 126 6.55 21.04 3.27
C TRP A 126 6.44 21.06 1.74
N ASP A 127 5.90 22.15 1.18
CA ASP A 127 5.73 22.46 -0.26
C ASP A 127 6.80 23.47 -0.70
#